data_AF-A0A662DC46-F1
#
_entry.id   AF-A0A662DC46-F1
#
_cell.length_a   1.000
_cell.length_b   1.000
_cell.length_c   1.000
_cell.angle_alpha   90.00
_cell.angle_beta   90.00
_cell.angle_gamma   90.00
#
_symmetry.space_group_name_H-M   'P 1'
#
loop_
_entity.id
_entity.type
_entity.pdbx_description
1 polymer ?
#
loop_
_entity_poly.entity_id
_entity_poly.type
_entity_poly.pdbx_seq_one_letter_code
_entity_poly.pdbx_strand_id
1 'polypeptide(L)' 'MEEIAITRIKALRAERDGDRWDQAMHRFTEVAEAMATMDYSDIDGSLMEAAIDAAQADATTGEMMGVLKNALGWRAPHEY' A
#
# COMPACT_ATOMS: atom_id res chain seq x y z
N MET A 1 -17.93 -17.51 3.58
CA MET A 1 -17.30 -16.23 3.96
C MET A 1 -16.30 -15.75 2.93
N GLU A 2 -15.44 -16.64 2.41
CA GLU A 2 -14.45 -16.34 1.38
C GLU A 2 -15.05 -15.77 0.07
N GLU A 3 -16.14 -16.36 -0.43
CA GLU A 3 -16.80 -15.90 -1.67
C GLU A 3 -17.35 -14.46 -1.57
N ILE A 4 -17.79 -14.03 -0.39
CA ILE A 4 -18.28 -12.67 -0.16
C ILE A 4 -17.14 -11.65 -0.23
N ALA A 5 -15.97 -11.99 0.32
CA ALA A 5 -14.79 -11.14 0.27
C ALA A 5 -14.29 -10.96 -1.19
N ILE A 6 -14.22 -12.06 -1.95
CA ILE A 6 -13.83 -12.03 -3.37
C ILE A 6 -14.81 -11.17 -4.19
N THR A 7 -16.12 -11.34 -3.98
CA THR A 7 -17.15 -10.59 -4.70
C THR A 7 -17.04 -9.09 -4.43
N ARG A 8 -16.82 -8.69 -3.17
CA ARG A 8 -16.63 -7.29 -2.79
C ARG A 8 -15.39 -6.66 -3.42
N ILE A 9 -14.27 -7.38 -3.46
CA ILE A 9 -13.04 -6.89 -4.10
C ILE A 9 -13.25 -6.71 -5.61
N LYS A 10 -13.95 -7.65 -6.26
CA LYS A 10 -14.27 -7.54 -7.70
C LYS A 10 -15.15 -6.33 -8.00
N ALA A 11 -16.19 -6.09 -7.19
CA ALA A 11 -17.05 -4.93 -7.33
C ALA A 11 -16.28 -3.61 -7.10
N LEU A 12 -15.48 -3.55 -6.03
CA LEU A 12 -14.63 -2.40 -5.73
C LEU A 12 -13.72 -2.04 -6.90
N ARG A 13 -13.04 -3.03 -7.48
CA ARG A 13 -12.14 -2.81 -8.63
C ARG A 13 -12.88 -2.40 -9.90
N ALA A 14 -14.14 -2.80 -10.07
CA ALA A 14 -14.93 -2.47 -11.24
C ALA A 14 -15.51 -1.04 -11.17
N GLU A 15 -15.78 -0.54 -9.96
CA GLU A 15 -16.39 0.78 -9.72
C GLU A 15 -15.36 1.89 -9.48
N ARG A 16 -14.13 1.53 -9.13
CA ARG A 16 -13.05 2.45 -8.79
C ARG A 16 -12.61 3.30 -9.98
N ASP A 17 -12.26 4.55 -9.68
CA ASP A 17 -11.51 5.43 -10.58
C ASP A 17 -10.09 4.89 -10.77
N GLY A 18 -9.86 4.25 -11.93
CA GLY A 18 -8.59 3.59 -12.25
C GLY A 18 -7.40 4.54 -12.28
N ASP A 19 -7.57 5.74 -12.84
CA ASP A 19 -6.49 6.71 -12.98
C ASP A 19 -6.11 7.31 -11.63
N ARG A 20 -7.11 7.60 -10.79
CA ARG A 20 -6.88 8.07 -9.41
C ARG A 20 -6.19 7.01 -8.57
N TRP A 21 -6.60 5.76 -8.70
CA TRP A 21 -5.96 4.65 -8.01
C TRP A 21 -4.52 4.44 -8.44
N ASP A 22 -4.25 4.46 -9.74
CA ASP A 22 -2.91 4.25 -10.29
C ASP A 22 -1.94 5.33 -9.77
N GLN A 23 -2.36 6.59 -9.82
CA GLN A 23 -1.59 7.71 -9.27
C GLN A 23 -1.33 7.57 -7.77
N ALA A 24 -2.35 7.20 -6.98
CA ALA A 24 -2.20 7.06 -5.53
C ALA A 24 -1.28 5.88 -5.17
N MET A 25 -1.39 4.75 -5.86
CA MET A 25 -0.54 3.59 -5.65
C MET A 25 0.91 3.82 -6.13
N HIS A 26 1.09 4.57 -7.21
CA HIS A 26 2.41 4.98 -7.67
C HIS A 26 3.11 5.83 -6.61
N ARG A 27 2.44 6.88 -6.12
CA ARG A 27 2.97 7.73 -5.05
C ARG A 27 3.27 6.94 -3.77
N PHE A 28 2.38 6.04 -3.38
CA PHE A 28 2.60 5.19 -2.21
C PHE A 28 3.84 4.29 -2.37
N THR A 29 4.07 3.78 -3.59
CA THR A 29 5.27 3.00 -3.91
C THR A 29 6.54 3.84 -3.80
N GLU A 30 6.57 5.03 -4.40
CA GLU A 30 7.73 5.93 -4.34
C GLU A 30 8.08 6.29 -2.90
N VAL A 31 7.09 6.62 -2.07
CA VAL A 31 7.31 6.97 -0.66
C VAL A 31 7.78 5.77 0.16
N ALA A 32 7.21 4.58 -0.08
CA ALA A 32 7.63 3.35 0.60
C ALA A 32 9.07 2.97 0.26
N GLU A 33 9.47 3.09 -1.01
CA GLU A 33 10.83 2.84 -1.48
C GLU A 33 11.82 3.88 -0.94
N ALA A 34 11.45 5.16 -0.92
CA ALA A 34 12.26 6.21 -0.34
C ALA A 34 12.50 5.94 1.17
N MET A 35 11.44 5.65 1.91
CA MET A 35 11.52 5.34 3.34
C MET A 35 12.40 4.11 3.63
N ALA A 36 12.41 3.10 2.75
CA ALA A 36 13.27 1.93 2.89
C ALA A 36 14.77 2.26 2.93
N THR A 37 15.16 3.43 2.40
CA THR A 37 16.54 3.92 2.37
C THR A 37 16.85 4.99 3.43
N MET A 38 15.83 5.45 4.17
CA MET A 38 15.99 6.51 5.16
C MET A 38 16.54 5.96 6.49
N ASP A 39 17.32 6.81 7.17
CA ASP A 39 17.64 6.59 8.57
C ASP A 39 16.39 6.84 9.43
N TYR A 40 16.31 6.17 10.58
CA TYR A 40 15.16 6.29 11.49
C TYR A 40 14.88 7.73 11.94
N SER A 41 15.91 8.57 12.01
CA SER A 41 15.79 9.99 12.38
C SER A 41 15.09 10.85 11.31
N ASP A 42 15.07 10.37 10.06
CA ASP A 42 14.59 11.10 8.90
C ASP A 42 13.20 10.64 8.46
N ILE A 43 12.63 9.64 9.15
CA ILE A 43 11.26 9.17 8.91
C ILE A 43 10.27 10.25 9.33
N ASP A 44 9.41 10.64 8.38
CA ASP A 44 8.34 11.60 8.58
C ASP A 44 6.94 10.98 8.38
N GLY A 45 5.92 11.83 8.29
CA GLY A 45 4.52 11.41 8.08
C GLY A 45 4.17 11.04 6.64
N SER A 46 5.09 11.15 5.69
CA SER A 46 4.79 11.03 4.25
C SER A 46 4.22 9.66 3.87
N LEU A 47 4.70 8.57 4.50
CA LEU A 47 4.17 7.23 4.27
C LEU A 47 2.71 7.12 4.69
N MET A 48 2.35 7.70 5.84
CA MET A 48 0.98 7.66 6.35
C MET A 48 0.04 8.50 5.48
N GLU A 49 0.49 9.67 5.02
CA GLU A 49 -0.27 10.50 4.08
C GLU A 49 -0.52 9.75 2.76
N ALA A 50 0.52 9.14 2.19
CA ALA A 50 0.38 8.36 0.96
C ALA A 50 -0.51 7.10 1.15
N ALA A 51 -0.49 6.47 2.32
CA ALA A 51 -1.37 5.37 2.65
C ALA A 51 -2.85 5.81 2.75
N ILE A 52 -3.11 7.00 3.31
CA ILE A 52 -4.45 7.59 3.35
C ILE A 52 -4.94 7.87 1.93
N ASP A 53 -4.10 8.46 1.08
CA ASP A 53 -4.43 8.74 -0.33
C ASP A 53 -4.75 7.46 -1.09
N ALA A 54 -3.95 6.39 -0.92
CA ALA A 54 -4.21 5.09 -1.51
C ALA A 54 -5.53 4.48 -1.03
N ALA A 55 -5.80 4.54 0.28
CA ALA A 55 -7.07 4.04 0.84
C ALA A 55 -8.29 4.81 0.32
N GLN A 56 -8.18 6.14 0.19
CA GLN A 56 -9.23 6.99 -0.39
C GLN A 56 -9.45 6.75 -1.89
N ALA A 57 -8.44 6.22 -2.57
CA ALA A 57 -8.52 5.80 -3.96
C ALA A 57 -8.91 4.31 -4.10
N ASP A 58 -9.54 3.72 -3.08
CA ASP A 58 -10.01 2.32 -3.08
C ASP A 58 -8.88 1.29 -3.29
N ALA A 59 -7.67 1.57 -2.80
CA ALA A 59 -6.64 0.55 -2.66
C ALA A 59 -7.03 -0.43 -1.54
N THR A 60 -6.90 -1.72 -1.84
CA THR A 60 -7.13 -2.76 -0.85
C THR A 60 -5.94 -2.87 0.10
N THR A 61 -6.20 -3.36 1.33
CA THR A 61 -5.13 -3.67 2.28
C THR A 61 -4.10 -4.63 1.69
N GLY A 62 -4.52 -5.60 0.86
CA GLY A 62 -3.61 -6.53 0.20
C GLY A 62 -2.65 -5.86 -0.79
N GLU A 63 -3.13 -4.86 -1.55
CA GLU A 63 -2.33 -4.08 -2.49
C GLU A 63 -1.30 -3.22 -1.76
N MET A 64 -1.74 -2.48 -0.72
CA MET A 64 -0.83 -1.66 0.09
C MET A 64 0.21 -2.50 0.83
N MET A 65 -0.19 -3.64 1.42
CA MET A 65 0.76 -4.57 2.04
C MET A 65 1.73 -5.19 1.03
N GLY A 66 1.31 -5.37 -0.23
CA GLY A 66 2.19 -5.80 -1.31
C GLY A 66 3.32 -4.80 -1.57
N VAL A 67 2.98 -3.52 -1.69
CA VAL A 67 3.97 -2.43 -1.84
C VAL A 67 4.95 -2.40 -0.67
N LEU A 68 4.45 -2.39 0.56
CA LEU A 68 5.31 -2.34 1.76
C LEU A 68 6.24 -3.55 1.85
N LYS A 69 5.76 -4.75 1.51
CA LYS A 69 6.59 -5.96 1.48
C LYS A 69 7.71 -5.87 0.43
N ASN A 70 7.41 -5.31 -0.73
CA ASN A 70 8.40 -5.14 -1.79
C ASN A 70 9.46 -4.11 -1.41
N ALA A 71 9.06 -2.99 -0.82
CA ALA A 71 9.96 -1.90 -0.45
C ALA A 71 10.82 -2.22 0.78
N LEU A 72 10.20 -2.72 1.86
CA LEU A 72 10.87 -2.95 3.15
C LEU A 72 11.41 -4.38 3.33
N GLY A 73 11.04 -5.28 2.42
CA GLY A 73 11.31 -6.70 2.53
C GLY A 73 10.49 -7.40 3.61
N TRP A 74 10.64 -8.73 3.67
CA TRP A 74 10.16 -9.56 4.78
C TRP A 74 11.38 -10.03 5.57
N ARG A 75 11.64 -9.44 6.74
CA ARG A 75 12.42 -10.12 7.77
C ARG A 75 11.45 -10.65 8.81
N ALA A 76 11.33 -11.98 8.90
CA ALA A 76 10.71 -12.59 10.07
C ALA A 76 11.48 -12.09 11.32
N PRO A 77 10.81 -11.68 12.41
CA PRO A 77 11.50 -11.10 13.57
C PRO A 77 12.48 -12.05 14.30
N HIS A 78 12.59 -13.31 13.90
CA HIS A 78 13.41 -14.30 14.59
C HIS A 78 14.02 -15.31 13.61
N GLU A 79 15.20 -14.99 13.07
CA GLU A 79 16.21 -16.01 12.78
C GLU A 79 17.46 -15.59 13.56
N TYR A 80 17.71 -16.27 14.68
CA TYR A 80 18.93 -16.20 15.48
C TYR A 80 19.36 -17.63 15.81
#